data_AF-A0A7X8VPI4-F1
#
_entry.id   AF-A0A7X8VPI4-F1
#
_cell.length_a   1.000
_cell.length_b   1.000
_cell.length_c   1.000
_cell.angle_alpha   90.00
_cell.angle_beta   90.00
_cell.angle_gamma   90.00
#
_symmetry.space_group_name_H-M   'P 1'
#
loop_
_entity.id
_entity.type
_entity.pdbx_description
1 polymer ?
#
loop_
_entity_poly.entity_id
_entity_poly.type
_entity_poly.pdbx_seq_one_letter_code
_entity_poly.pdbx_strand_id
1 'polypeptide(L)'
;MARMNHIVEEIDDSLLDRKAKRRLAKTRAQQQLQQQQQQQQKQQQQASKPKAEESGPGDDIMSRVALLCQEQDWRAALSLCLQGIAQAESEGRSDAALGLRMASQKIECSLRRQMAAAFIVSAKKLLNKEYLLDVC
;
A
#
# COMPACT_ATOMS: atom_id res chain seq x y z
N MET A 1 18.73 -13.77 -18.42
CA MET A 1 18.44 -12.66 -19.35
C MET A 1 17.82 -13.25 -20.61
N ALA A 2 16.55 -12.97 -20.89
CA ALA A 2 15.95 -13.15 -22.21
C ALA A 2 14.73 -12.21 -22.32
N ARG A 3 14.84 -11.18 -23.16
CA ARG A 3 13.72 -10.32 -23.55
C ARG A 3 12.89 -11.10 -24.57
N MET A 4 11.59 -11.25 -24.32
CA MET A 4 10.63 -11.69 -25.33
C MET A 4 9.73 -10.52 -25.73
N ASN A 5 10.09 -9.91 -26.85
CA ASN A 5 9.26 -9.40 -27.95
C ASN A 5 7.89 -8.82 -27.57
N HIS A 6 7.86 -7.50 -27.39
CA HIS A 6 6.64 -6.72 -27.63
C HIS A 6 6.43 -6.68 -29.14
N ILE A 7 5.43 -7.41 -29.63
CA ILE A 7 4.92 -7.30 -31.00
C ILE A 7 4.37 -5.87 -31.11
N VAL A 8 5.18 -4.99 -31.68
CA VAL A 8 4.68 -3.73 -32.24
C VAL A 8 4.15 -4.11 -33.60
N GLU A 9 2.83 -4.30 -33.71
CA GLU A 9 2.17 -4.26 -35.00
C GLU A 9 2.43 -2.87 -35.58
N GLU A 10 3.40 -2.79 -36.49
CA GLU A 10 3.55 -1.67 -37.41
C GLU A 10 2.32 -1.67 -38.31
N ILE A 11 1.30 -0.92 -37.90
CA ILE A 11 0.16 -0.60 -38.76
C ILE A 11 0.73 0.22 -39.92
N ASP A 12 0.72 -0.39 -41.11
CA ASP A 12 1.16 0.18 -42.38
C ASP A 12 0.44 1.53 -42.65
N ASP A 13 1.18 2.63 -42.49
CA ASP A 13 0.71 4.02 -42.58
C ASP A 13 0.27 4.43 -44.01
N SER A 14 0.35 3.49 -44.96
CA SER A 14 -0.02 3.65 -46.37
C SER A 14 -1.54 3.57 -46.61
N LEU A 15 -2.33 2.95 -45.72
CA LEU A 15 -3.77 2.70 -45.94
C LEU A 15 -4.73 3.65 -45.21
N LEU A 16 -4.23 4.65 -44.50
CA LEU A 16 -5.05 5.54 -43.68
C LEU A 16 -5.42 6.85 -44.42
N ASP A 17 -6.73 7.07 -44.56
CA ASP A 17 -7.31 8.30 -45.12
C ASP A 17 -6.82 9.57 -44.37
N ARG A 18 -6.72 10.72 -45.06
CA ARG A 18 -6.16 11.98 -44.53
C ARG A 18 -6.82 12.42 -43.21
N LYS A 19 -8.08 12.04 -42.99
CA LYS A 19 -8.84 12.31 -41.77
C LYS A 19 -8.38 11.47 -40.56
N ALA A 20 -7.95 10.22 -40.79
CA ALA A 20 -7.43 9.34 -39.75
C ALA A 20 -6.04 9.80 -39.28
N LYS A 21 -5.17 10.23 -40.21
CA LYS A 21 -3.84 10.78 -39.89
C LYS A 21 -3.91 12.02 -38.98
N ARG A 22 -4.88 12.92 -39.23
CA ARG A 22 -5.11 14.09 -38.37
C ARG A 22 -5.59 13.73 -36.96
N ARG A 23 -6.42 12.69 -36.81
CA ARG A 23 -6.86 12.21 -35.48
C ARG A 23 -5.71 11.59 -34.70
N LEU A 24 -4.89 10.76 -35.33
CA LEU A 24 -3.72 10.13 -34.69
C LEU A 24 -2.68 11.16 -34.24
N ALA A 25 -2.42 12.19 -35.05
CA ALA A 25 -1.53 13.30 -34.67
C ALA A 25 -2.05 14.07 -33.43
N LYS A 26 -3.37 14.31 -33.36
CA LYS A 26 -4.00 14.97 -32.22
C LYS A 26 -3.93 14.12 -30.95
N THR A 27 -4.11 12.81 -31.06
CA THR A 27 -3.99 11.87 -29.93
C THR A 27 -2.55 11.78 -29.42
N ARG A 28 -1.55 11.72 -30.32
CA ARG A 28 -0.13 11.72 -29.95
C ARG A 28 0.28 13.01 -29.24
N ALA A 29 -0.21 14.17 -29.71
CA ALA A 29 0.05 15.47 -29.06
C ALA A 29 -0.56 15.53 -27.64
N GLN A 30 -1.77 14.99 -27.43
CA GLN A 30 -2.38 14.90 -26.09
C GLN A 30 -1.61 13.96 -25.15
N GLN A 31 -1.12 12.82 -25.65
CA GLN A 31 -0.31 11.90 -24.84
C GLN A 31 1.04 12.52 -24.43
N GLN A 32 1.69 13.30 -25.31
CA GLN A 32 2.93 14.01 -24.97
C GLN A 32 2.70 15.11 -23.92
N LEU A 33 1.59 15.85 -24.00
CA LEU A 33 1.22 16.86 -23.01
C LEU A 33 0.94 16.23 -21.62
N GLN A 34 0.29 15.06 -21.57
CA GLN A 34 0.09 14.34 -20.31
C GLN A 34 1.40 13.83 -19.70
N GLN A 35 2.34 13.35 -20.52
CA GLN A 35 3.66 12.91 -20.02
C GLN A 35 4.48 14.08 -19.46
N GLN A 36 4.43 15.27 -20.08
CA GLN A 36 5.09 16.46 -19.53
C GLN A 36 4.47 16.92 -18.20
N GLN A 37 3.14 16.88 -18.06
CA GLN A 37 2.49 17.24 -16.79
C GLN A 37 2.85 16.27 -15.65
N GLN A 38 2.98 14.97 -15.91
CA GLN A 38 3.43 14.00 -14.89
C GLN A 38 4.89 14.21 -14.46
N GLN A 39 5.78 14.65 -15.37
CA GLN A 39 7.17 14.94 -15.00
C GLN A 39 7.29 16.21 -14.14
N GLN A 40 6.48 17.24 -14.38
CA GLN A 40 6.47 18.45 -13.54
C GLN A 40 5.93 18.20 -12.12
N GLN A 41 4.90 17.34 -11.97
CA GLN A 41 4.40 16.98 -10.63
C GLN A 41 5.43 16.19 -9.80
N LYS A 42 6.25 15.34 -10.44
CA LYS A 42 7.34 14.62 -9.74
C LYS A 42 8.45 15.55 -9.23
N GLN A 43 8.72 16.67 -9.91
CA GLN A 43 9.73 17.63 -9.46
C GLN A 43 9.24 18.52 -8.31
N GLN A 44 7.94 18.87 -8.25
CA GLN A 44 7.41 19.64 -7.12
C GLN A 44 7.33 18.84 -5.81
N GLN A 45 7.14 17.51 -5.87
CA GLN A 45 7.20 16.65 -4.67
C GLN A 45 8.62 16.48 -4.10
N GLN A 46 9.68 16.80 -4.85
CA GLN A 46 11.05 16.79 -4.32
C GLN A 46 11.44 18.11 -3.63
N ALA A 47 10.75 19.22 -3.92
CA ALA A 47 11.04 20.53 -3.34
C ALA A 47 10.32 20.81 -2.01
N SER A 48 9.38 19.95 -1.60
CA SER A 48 8.57 20.08 -0.38
C SER A 48 8.79 18.92 0.59
N LYS A 49 10.05 18.47 0.72
CA LYS A 49 10.47 17.63 1.84
C LYS A 49 10.91 18.55 2.98
N PRO A 50 10.15 18.71 4.08
CA PRO A 50 10.75 19.28 5.28
C PRO A 50 11.94 18.39 5.66
N LYS A 51 13.07 19.03 6.01
CA LYS A 51 14.26 18.34 6.50
C LYS A 51 13.82 17.48 7.68
N ALA A 52 13.70 16.17 7.44
CA ALA A 52 13.62 15.19 8.51
C ALA A 52 14.98 15.26 9.21
N GLU A 53 14.96 15.68 10.46
CA GLU A 53 16.10 15.56 11.37
C GLU A 53 16.58 14.11 11.33
N GLU A 54 17.90 13.96 11.16
CA GLU A 54 18.60 12.69 11.19
C GLU A 54 18.45 12.05 12.58
N SER A 55 17.44 11.21 12.77
CA SER A 55 17.49 10.16 13.78
C SER A 55 18.22 8.96 13.15
N GLY A 56 19.34 8.56 13.76
CA GLY A 56 20.38 7.68 13.23
C GLY A 56 19.97 6.30 12.67
N PRO A 57 20.95 5.46 12.28
CA PRO A 57 20.73 4.14 11.69
C PRO A 57 20.31 3.16 12.79
N GLY A 58 19.06 3.23 13.22
CA GLY A 58 18.40 2.27 14.09
C GLY A 58 17.00 2.06 13.55
N ASP A 59 16.62 0.80 13.32
CA ASP A 59 15.32 0.38 12.79
C ASP A 59 14.17 1.31 13.21
N ASP A 60 13.65 2.09 12.26
CA ASP A 60 12.50 2.95 12.50
C ASP A 60 11.31 2.09 12.95
N ILE A 61 10.71 2.45 14.10
CA ILE A 61 9.57 1.74 14.70
C ILE A 61 8.48 1.50 13.66
N MET A 62 8.21 2.46 12.78
CA MET A 62 7.21 2.31 11.72
C MET A 62 7.58 1.24 10.70
N SER A 63 8.86 1.12 10.35
CA SER A 63 9.36 0.06 9.47
C SER A 63 9.21 -1.31 10.12
N ARG A 64 9.49 -1.43 11.42
CA ARG A 64 9.28 -2.68 12.16
C ARG A 64 7.80 -3.04 12.30
N VAL A 65 6.93 -2.07 12.57
CA VAL A 65 5.47 -2.28 12.60
C VAL A 65 4.96 -2.76 11.24
N ALA A 66 5.48 -2.19 10.14
CA ALA A 66 5.11 -2.61 8.79
C ALA A 66 5.51 -4.07 8.50
N LEU A 67 6.71 -4.50 8.92
CA LEU A 67 7.14 -5.89 8.80
C LEU A 67 6.23 -6.85 9.56
N LEU A 68 5.90 -6.55 10.82
CA LEU A 68 4.99 -7.38 11.62
C LEU A 68 3.60 -7.49 10.99
N CYS A 69 3.12 -6.42 10.32
CA CYS A 69 1.87 -6.47 9.57
C CYS A 69 1.96 -7.36 8.33
N GLN A 70 3.09 -7.36 7.61
CA GLN A 70 3.32 -8.26 6.47
C GLN A 70 3.36 -9.72 6.91
N GLU A 71 3.92 -9.99 8.09
CA GLU A 71 3.96 -11.30 8.74
C GLU A 71 2.61 -11.72 9.38
N GLN A 72 1.60 -10.84 9.33
CA GLN A 72 0.29 -11.03 9.97
C GLN A 72 0.34 -11.19 11.50
N ASP A 73 1.42 -10.74 12.13
CA ASP A 73 1.55 -10.69 13.58
C ASP A 73 0.91 -9.40 14.12
N TRP A 74 -0.42 -9.32 14.02
CA TRP A 74 -1.19 -8.13 14.37
C TRP A 74 -1.09 -7.76 15.85
N ARG A 75 -0.86 -8.74 16.73
CA ARG A 75 -0.72 -8.48 18.17
C ARG A 75 0.61 -7.80 18.48
N ALA A 76 1.71 -8.33 17.95
CA ALA A 76 3.01 -7.70 18.11
C ALA A 76 3.05 -6.32 17.45
N ALA A 77 2.48 -6.20 16.24
CA ALA A 77 2.38 -4.93 15.52
C ALA A 77 1.63 -3.87 16.35
N LEU A 78 0.49 -4.23 16.94
CA LEU A 78 -0.30 -3.30 17.76
C LEU A 78 0.45 -2.89 19.03
N SER A 79 1.06 -3.85 19.73
CA SER A 79 1.84 -3.58 20.95
C SER A 79 2.99 -2.62 20.68
N LEU A 80 3.77 -2.88 19.63
CA LEU A 80 4.88 -2.02 19.23
C LEU A 80 4.40 -0.63 18.80
N CYS A 81 3.26 -0.56 18.11
CA CYS A 81 2.67 0.70 17.70
C CYS A 81 2.25 1.55 18.92
N LEU A 82 1.61 0.95 19.93
CA LEU A 82 1.24 1.64 21.18
C LEU A 82 2.47 2.12 21.96
N GLN A 83 3.53 1.32 22.02
CA GLN A 83 4.80 1.73 22.62
C GLN A 83 5.42 2.91 21.87
N GLY A 84 5.42 2.86 20.54
CA GLY A 84 5.89 3.95 19.69
C GLY A 84 5.10 5.24 19.88
N ILE A 85 3.77 5.16 20.10
CA ILE A 85 2.94 6.33 20.41
C ILE A 85 3.41 6.99 21.71
N ALA A 86 3.52 6.19 22.78
CA ALA A 86 3.94 6.69 24.09
C ALA A 86 5.34 7.32 24.03
N GLN A 87 6.26 6.69 23.29
CA GLN A 87 7.61 7.23 23.08
C GLN A 87 7.57 8.55 22.31
N ALA A 88 6.88 8.61 21.17
CA ALA A 88 6.77 9.82 20.36
C ALA A 88 6.12 10.98 21.14
N GLU A 89 5.13 10.69 21.99
CA GLU A 89 4.53 11.67 22.89
C GLU A 89 5.52 12.17 23.95
N SER A 90 6.29 11.28 24.56
CA SER A 90 7.31 11.66 25.55
C SER A 90 8.43 12.52 24.98
N GLU A 91 8.72 12.36 23.69
CA GLU A 91 9.74 13.10 22.95
C GLU A 91 9.18 14.37 22.28
N GLY A 92 7.89 14.69 22.45
CA GLY A 92 7.24 15.85 21.85
C GLY A 92 7.02 15.75 20.33
N ARG A 93 7.18 14.56 19.73
CA ARG A 93 6.99 14.28 18.30
C ARG A 93 5.50 14.03 18.00
N SER A 94 4.68 15.08 18.10
CA SER A 94 3.21 15.00 17.95
C SER A 94 2.76 14.39 16.61
N ASP A 95 3.42 14.74 15.52
CA ASP A 95 3.06 14.26 14.18
C ASP A 95 3.32 12.77 14.02
N ALA A 96 4.44 12.29 14.58
CA ALA A 96 4.76 10.86 14.60
C ALA A 96 3.77 10.08 15.47
N ALA A 97 3.43 10.60 16.65
CA ALA A 97 2.42 10.01 17.53
C ALA A 97 1.05 9.93 16.84
N LEU A 98 0.64 10.98 16.11
CA LEU A 98 -0.62 10.98 15.35
C LEU A 98 -0.60 9.92 14.24
N GLY A 99 0.48 9.84 13.46
CA GLY A 99 0.63 8.83 12.42
C GLY A 99 0.54 7.40 12.97
N LEU A 100 1.20 7.14 14.10
CA LEU A 100 1.12 5.87 14.81
C LEU A 100 -0.29 5.59 15.35
N ARG A 101 -0.99 6.58 15.92
CA ARG A 101 -2.39 6.43 16.36
C ARG A 101 -3.33 6.06 15.20
N MET A 102 -3.11 6.62 14.01
CA MET A 102 -3.88 6.22 12.82
C MET A 102 -3.55 4.80 12.36
N ALA A 103 -2.28 4.39 12.46
CA ALA A 103 -1.86 3.04 12.14
C ALA A 103 -2.44 2.00 13.12
N SER A 104 -2.44 2.29 14.42
CA SER A 104 -2.93 1.39 15.46
C SER A 104 -4.40 1.02 15.27
N GLN A 105 -5.25 1.97 14.87
CA GLN A 105 -6.66 1.71 14.56
C GLN A 105 -6.84 0.71 13.40
N LYS A 106 -6.01 0.81 12.35
CA LYS A 106 -6.06 -0.11 11.20
C LYS A 106 -5.58 -1.51 11.59
N ILE A 107 -4.53 -1.59 12.39
CA ILE A 107 -3.99 -2.85 12.91
C ILE A 107 -5.05 -3.52 13.80
N GLU A 108 -5.70 -2.77 14.67
CA GLU A 108 -6.74 -3.29 15.56
C GLU A 108 -7.93 -3.90 14.77
N CYS A 109 -8.37 -3.22 13.71
CA CYS A 109 -9.41 -3.75 12.83
C CYS A 109 -9.02 -5.11 12.22
N SER A 110 -7.78 -5.25 11.74
CA SER A 110 -7.27 -6.52 11.22
C SER A 110 -7.13 -7.59 12.29
N LEU A 111 -6.65 -7.24 13.49
CA LEU A 111 -6.56 -8.16 14.62
C LEU A 111 -7.94 -8.71 15.01
N ARG A 112 -8.95 -7.85 15.14
CA ARG A 112 -10.32 -8.28 15.48
C ARG A 112 -10.87 -9.26 14.44
N ARG A 113 -10.64 -9.00 13.15
CA ARG A 113 -11.05 -9.92 12.07
C ARG A 113 -10.33 -11.27 12.16
N GLN A 114 -9.01 -11.27 12.40
CA GLN A 114 -8.25 -12.50 12.56
C GLN A 114 -8.78 -13.32 13.75
N MET A 115 -9.03 -12.66 14.89
CA MET A 115 -9.58 -13.31 16.08
C MET A 115 -10.98 -13.88 15.84
N ALA A 116 -11.87 -13.12 15.19
CA ALA A 116 -13.21 -13.58 14.86
C ALA A 116 -13.17 -14.80 13.92
N ALA A 117 -12.34 -14.76 12.88
CA ALA A 117 -12.17 -15.88 11.96
C ALA A 117 -11.63 -17.13 12.67
N ALA A 118 -10.59 -16.97 13.49
CA ALA A 118 -10.02 -18.07 14.27
C ALA A 118 -11.04 -18.67 15.26
N PHE A 119 -11.86 -17.82 15.89
CA PHE A 119 -12.93 -18.25 16.77
C PHE A 119 -13.99 -19.06 16.01
N ILE A 120 -14.50 -18.56 14.87
CA ILE A 120 -15.50 -19.25 14.06
C ILE A 120 -14.99 -20.62 13.60
N VAL A 121 -13.75 -20.69 13.12
CA VAL A 121 -13.13 -21.96 12.71
C VAL A 121 -13.04 -22.94 13.88
N SER A 122 -12.63 -22.46 15.05
CA SER A 122 -12.53 -23.28 16.26
C SER A 122 -13.90 -23.75 16.74
N ALA A 123 -14.91 -22.89 16.70
CA ALA A 123 -16.28 -23.21 17.07
C ALA A 123 -16.89 -24.27 16.12
N LYS A 124 -16.72 -24.10 14.80
CA LYS A 124 -17.13 -25.12 13.81
C LYS A 124 -16.45 -26.46 14.06
N LYS A 125 -15.14 -26.44 14.34
CA LYS A 125 -14.37 -27.65 14.67
C LYS A 125 -14.89 -28.33 15.94
N LEU A 126 -15.29 -27.56 16.95
CA LEU A 126 -15.85 -28.09 18.19
C LEU A 126 -17.24 -28.69 17.96
N LEU A 127 -18.13 -27.97 17.27
CA LEU A 127 -19.48 -28.43 16.96
C LEU A 127 -19.48 -29.71 16.09
N ASN A 128 -18.56 -29.82 15.14
CA ASN A 128 -18.39 -31.05 14.34
C ASN A 128 -17.92 -32.24 15.20
N LYS A 129 -17.08 -32.00 16.22
CA LYS A 129 -16.66 -33.06 17.15
C LYS A 129 -17.79 -33.55 18.05
N GLU A 130 -18.68 -32.64 18.44
CA GLU A 130 -19.81 -32.96 19.32
C GLU A 130 -21.07 -33.41 18.54
N TYR A 131 -20.94 -33.70 17.23
CA TYR A 131 -22.04 -34.15 16.35
C TYR A 131 -23.24 -33.18 16.27
N LEU A 132 -23.07 -31.92 16.66
CA LEU A 132 -24.15 -30.92 16.69
C LEU A 132 -24.44 -30.27 15.32
N LEU A 133 -23.61 -30.53 14.30
CA LEU A 133 -23.75 -29.99 12.95
C LEU A 133 -23.93 -31.05 11.86
N ASP A 134 -23.88 -32.34 12.18
CA ASP A 134 -24.22 -33.43 11.24
C ASP A 134 -25.74 -33.66 11.18
N VAL A 135 -26.51 -32.59 10.96
CA VAL A 135 -27.92 -32.69 10.59
C VAL A 135 -28.01 -32.24 9.13
N CYS A 136 -28.29 -33.21 8.26
CA CYS A 136 -28.27 -33.22 6.80
C CYS A 136 -28.59 -31.89 6.08
#